data_AF-A0A143HBE4-F1
#
_entry.id   AF-A0A143HBE4-F1
#
_cell.length_a   1.000
_cell.length_b   1.000
_cell.length_c   1.000
_cell.angle_alpha   90.00
_cell.angle_beta   90.00
_cell.angle_gamma   90.00
#
_symmetry.space_group_name_H-M   'P 1'
#
loop_
_entity.id
_entity.type
_entity.pdbx_description
1 polymer ?
#
loop_
_entity_poly.entity_id
_entity_poly.type
_entity_poly.pdbx_seq_one_letter_code
_entity_poly.pdbx_strand_id
1 'polypeptide(L)'
;MKLGNVEKMVEHALKLRNEGQYDQALNMYTAAIKEQPSNSDLYRGIGKVAYLMEQNKLAVAAYLSALHIEIAKIEHFGLNEETQKMYDSLPESLVKDLPVKGAFILYYDTNTLRHLAHAIADFDEAALSQEPELLAYKEIYTAHLKGQDLQEILSIYNRTESDYTEQESTFYIQIGKELAFAWIKWDRLGSLDVGHLYF
;
A
#
# COMPACT_ATOMS: atom_id res chain seq x y z
N MET A 1 -14.34 -5.57 24.48
CA MET A 1 -14.06 -6.81 23.71
C MET A 1 -12.58 -7.15 23.89
N LYS A 2 -12.21 -8.43 24.07
CA LYS A 2 -10.81 -8.85 24.03
C LYS A 2 -10.37 -8.94 22.56
N LEU A 3 -9.22 -8.37 22.22
CA LEU A 3 -8.63 -8.50 20.89
C LEU A 3 -8.32 -9.97 20.58
N GLY A 4 -8.53 -10.38 19.33
CA GLY A 4 -8.09 -11.67 18.84
C GLY A 4 -6.56 -11.76 18.75
N ASN A 5 -6.04 -12.95 18.46
CA ASN A 5 -4.60 -13.20 18.49
C ASN A 5 -3.85 -12.38 17.42
N VAL A 6 -4.38 -12.34 16.20
CA VAL A 6 -3.79 -11.60 15.07
C VAL A 6 -3.85 -10.10 15.33
N GLU A 7 -4.97 -9.58 15.85
CA GLU A 7 -5.13 -8.17 16.16
C GLU A 7 -4.09 -7.70 17.19
N LYS A 8 -3.81 -8.52 18.22
CA LYS A 8 -2.73 -8.24 19.18
C LYS A 8 -1.34 -8.22 18.54
N MET A 9 -1.06 -9.14 17.62
CA MET A 9 0.20 -9.15 16.89
C MET A 9 0.36 -7.90 16.03
N VAL A 10 -0.71 -7.46 15.36
CA VAL A 10 -0.74 -6.23 14.55
C VAL A 10 -0.53 -4.99 15.42
N GLU A 11 -1.24 -4.86 16.54
CA GLU A 11 -1.04 -3.74 17.47
C GLU A 11 0.40 -3.69 17.99
N HIS A 12 0.98 -4.85 18.32
CA HIS A 12 2.37 -4.93 18.74
C HIS A 12 3.33 -4.52 17.62
N ALA A 13 3.10 -5.00 16.39
CA ALA A 13 3.90 -4.64 15.22
C ALA A 13 3.86 -3.13 14.95
N LEU A 14 2.68 -2.50 15.07
CA LEU A 14 2.52 -1.06 14.90
C LEU A 14 3.30 -0.28 15.96
N LYS A 15 3.25 -0.71 17.22
CA LYS A 15 4.03 -0.12 18.29
C LYS A 15 5.54 -0.22 18.03
N LEU A 16 6.01 -1.43 17.69
CA LEU A 16 7.42 -1.69 17.37
C LEU A 16 7.90 -0.82 16.20
N ARG A 17 7.08 -0.69 15.14
CA ARG A 17 7.36 0.20 14.01
C ARG A 17 7.51 1.66 14.45
N ASN A 18 6.59 2.17 15.27
CA ASN A 18 6.64 3.56 15.75
C ASN A 18 7.86 3.80 16.67
N GLU A 19 8.34 2.76 17.36
CA GLU A 19 9.58 2.78 18.16
C GLU A 19 10.86 2.57 17.32
N GLY A 20 10.74 2.41 15.99
CA GLY A 20 11.87 2.16 15.09
C GLY A 20 12.41 0.72 15.13
N GLN A 21 11.73 -0.19 15.83
CA GLN A 21 12.13 -1.60 15.96
C GLN A 21 11.61 -2.43 14.78
N TYR A 22 12.08 -2.12 13.57
CA TYR A 22 11.51 -2.63 12.33
C TYR A 22 11.62 -4.14 12.15
N ASP A 23 12.76 -4.76 12.48
CA ASP A 23 12.91 -6.22 12.42
C ASP A 23 11.90 -6.95 13.30
N GLN A 24 11.65 -6.42 14.51
CA GLN A 24 10.68 -6.99 15.44
C GLN A 24 9.25 -6.79 14.94
N ALA A 25 8.94 -5.62 14.37
CA ALA A 25 7.66 -5.35 13.74
C ALA A 25 7.39 -6.32 12.59
N LEU A 26 8.40 -6.57 11.73
CA LEU A 26 8.31 -7.53 10.63
C LEU A 26 8.05 -8.95 11.16
N ASN A 27 8.76 -9.38 12.19
CA ASN A 27 8.54 -10.68 12.83
C ASN A 27 7.11 -10.86 13.35
N MET A 28 6.51 -9.81 13.92
CA MET A 28 5.12 -9.84 14.37
C MET A 28 4.14 -9.98 13.20
N TYR A 29 4.35 -9.23 12.11
CA TYR A 29 3.53 -9.41 10.90
C TYR A 29 3.70 -10.80 10.27
N THR A 30 4.93 -11.33 10.19
CA THR A 30 5.19 -12.68 9.68
C THR A 30 4.51 -13.75 10.54
N ALA A 31 4.47 -13.58 11.86
CA ALA A 31 3.72 -14.47 12.74
C ALA A 31 2.21 -14.38 12.48
N ALA A 32 1.67 -13.16 12.31
CA ALA A 32 0.26 -12.95 12.00
C ALA A 32 -0.16 -13.56 10.66
N ILE A 33 0.71 -13.51 9.64
CA ILE A 33 0.45 -14.10 8.31
C ILE A 33 0.30 -15.62 8.38
N LYS A 34 1.00 -16.30 9.30
CA LYS A 34 0.83 -17.75 9.48
C LYS A 34 -0.58 -18.13 9.94
N GLU A 35 -1.24 -17.24 10.67
CA GLU A 35 -2.61 -17.42 11.16
C GLU A 35 -3.66 -16.97 10.13
N GLN A 36 -3.37 -15.87 9.41
CA GLN A 36 -4.28 -15.28 8.41
C GLN A 36 -3.51 -14.93 7.11
N PRO A 37 -3.17 -15.93 6.27
CA PRO A 37 -2.29 -15.73 5.12
C PRO A 37 -2.90 -14.86 4.01
N SER A 38 -4.23 -14.71 3.99
CA SER A 38 -4.99 -13.90 3.04
C SER A 38 -5.60 -12.64 3.67
N ASN A 39 -4.98 -12.12 4.74
CA ASN A 39 -5.33 -10.82 5.31
C ASN A 39 -4.44 -9.73 4.70
N SER A 40 -5.02 -8.89 3.84
CA SER A 40 -4.32 -7.86 3.08
C SER A 40 -3.70 -6.77 3.97
N ASP A 41 -4.29 -6.48 5.14
CA ASP A 41 -3.77 -5.47 6.07
C ASP A 41 -2.43 -5.88 6.67
N LEU A 42 -2.18 -7.18 6.83
CA LEU A 42 -0.88 -7.68 7.28
C LEU A 42 0.21 -7.36 6.25
N TYR A 43 -0.07 -7.54 4.97
CA TYR A 43 0.87 -7.21 3.90
C TYR A 43 1.04 -5.70 3.73
N ARG A 44 -0.02 -4.89 3.91
CA ARG A 44 0.13 -3.42 3.99
C ARG A 44 1.05 -3.02 5.14
N GLY A 45 0.93 -3.69 6.29
CA GLY A 45 1.81 -3.54 7.45
C GLY A 45 3.27 -3.84 7.13
N ILE A 46 3.54 -4.99 6.49
CA ILE A 46 4.88 -5.36 6.00
C ILE A 46 5.40 -4.32 5.02
N GLY A 47 4.58 -3.87 4.07
CA GLY A 47 5.01 -2.87 3.08
C GLY A 47 5.50 -1.58 3.73
N LYS A 48 4.82 -1.11 4.78
CA LYS A 48 5.22 0.10 5.53
C LYS A 48 6.52 -0.11 6.29
N VAL A 49 6.67 -1.26 6.95
CA VAL A 49 7.91 -1.60 7.68
C VAL A 49 9.07 -1.76 6.71
N ALA A 50 8.88 -2.50 5.60
CA ALA A 50 9.89 -2.72 4.57
C ALA A 50 10.35 -1.41 3.93
N TYR A 51 9.42 -0.49 3.64
CA TYR A 51 9.77 0.85 3.16
C TYR A 51 10.68 1.58 4.16
N LEU A 52 10.35 1.58 5.45
CA LEU A 52 11.14 2.24 6.50
C LEU A 52 12.51 1.59 6.73
N MET A 53 12.66 0.32 6.33
CA MET A 53 13.94 -0.40 6.30
C MET A 53 14.71 -0.20 4.97
N GLU A 54 14.20 0.63 4.06
CA GLU A 54 14.72 0.84 2.70
C GLU A 54 14.77 -0.46 1.85
N GLN A 55 13.95 -1.45 2.21
CA GLN A 55 13.79 -2.71 1.48
C GLN A 55 12.69 -2.56 0.42
N ASN A 56 12.94 -1.72 -0.57
CA ASN A 56 11.96 -1.31 -1.57
C ASN A 56 11.31 -2.50 -2.33
N LYS A 57 12.09 -3.50 -2.74
CA LYS A 57 11.56 -4.72 -3.40
C LYS A 57 10.55 -5.47 -2.53
N LEU A 58 10.86 -5.60 -1.24
CA LEU A 58 9.97 -6.24 -0.26
C LEU A 58 8.69 -5.42 -0.06
N ALA A 59 8.82 -4.08 0.00
CA ALA A 59 7.67 -3.19 0.12
C ALA A 59 6.72 -3.30 -1.07
N VAL A 60 7.26 -3.29 -2.30
CA VAL A 60 6.50 -3.47 -3.54
C VAL A 60 5.77 -4.80 -3.56
N ALA A 61 6.48 -5.90 -3.26
CA ALA A 61 5.89 -7.24 -3.20
C ALA A 61 4.72 -7.31 -2.20
N ALA A 62 4.87 -6.69 -1.04
CA ALA A 62 3.84 -6.67 -0.01
C ALA A 62 2.60 -5.83 -0.41
N TYR A 63 2.78 -4.64 -0.98
CA TYR A 63 1.64 -3.84 -1.45
C TYR A 63 0.89 -4.50 -2.61
N LEU A 64 1.61 -5.11 -3.56
CA LEU A 64 0.97 -5.89 -4.63
C LEU A 64 0.23 -7.11 -4.09
N SER A 65 0.77 -7.78 -3.09
CA SER A 65 0.10 -8.90 -2.39
C SER A 65 -1.21 -8.45 -1.74
N ALA A 66 -1.22 -7.29 -1.07
CA ALA A 66 -2.42 -6.74 -0.45
C ALA A 66 -3.52 -6.45 -1.48
N LEU A 67 -3.18 -5.79 -2.60
CA LEU A 67 -4.11 -5.51 -3.69
C LEU A 67 -4.62 -6.79 -4.36
N HIS A 68 -3.73 -7.75 -4.61
CA HIS A 68 -4.09 -9.05 -5.18
C HIS A 68 -5.14 -9.77 -4.33
N ILE A 69 -4.92 -9.84 -3.01
CA ILE A 69 -5.82 -10.50 -2.08
C ILE A 69 -7.22 -9.89 -2.14
N GLU A 70 -7.33 -8.56 -2.12
CA GLU A 70 -8.64 -7.90 -2.12
C GLU A 70 -9.39 -8.09 -3.43
N ILE A 71 -8.70 -8.01 -4.58
CA ILE A 71 -9.29 -8.30 -5.88
C ILE A 71 -9.73 -9.77 -5.95
N ALA A 72 -8.85 -10.70 -5.56
CA ALA A 72 -9.10 -12.13 -5.59
C ALA A 72 -10.30 -12.53 -4.71
N LYS A 73 -10.45 -11.91 -3.53
CA LYS A 73 -11.63 -12.11 -2.67
C LYS A 73 -12.91 -11.68 -3.37
N ILE A 74 -12.93 -10.53 -4.03
CA ILE A 74 -14.11 -10.06 -4.77
C ILE A 74 -14.43 -11.01 -5.92
N GLU A 75 -13.43 -11.45 -6.68
CA GLU A 75 -13.64 -12.40 -7.77
C GLU A 75 -14.16 -13.75 -7.26
N HIS A 76 -13.74 -14.18 -6.07
CA HIS A 76 -14.14 -15.45 -5.50
C HIS A 76 -15.52 -15.40 -4.82
N PHE A 77 -15.78 -14.37 -4.01
CA PHE A 77 -16.99 -14.26 -3.19
C PHE A 77 -18.09 -13.38 -3.81
N GLY A 78 -17.77 -12.62 -4.85
CA GLY A 78 -18.64 -11.61 -5.44
C GLY A 78 -18.64 -10.28 -4.69
N LEU A 79 -19.39 -9.30 -5.23
CA LEU A 79 -19.60 -8.02 -4.57
C LEU A 79 -20.64 -8.15 -3.46
N ASN A 80 -20.35 -7.54 -2.31
CA ASN A 80 -21.34 -7.26 -1.26
C ASN A 80 -22.06 -5.92 -1.54
N GLU A 81 -23.00 -5.52 -0.70
CA GLU A 81 -23.80 -4.30 -0.91
C GLU A 81 -22.93 -3.03 -1.06
N GLU A 82 -21.91 -2.87 -0.23
CA GLU A 82 -21.02 -1.69 -0.25
C GLU A 82 -20.16 -1.66 -1.51
N THR A 83 -19.48 -2.77 -1.79
CA THR A 83 -18.61 -2.92 -2.97
C THR A 83 -19.40 -2.89 -4.28
N GLN A 84 -20.67 -3.30 -4.27
CA GLN A 84 -21.58 -3.13 -5.40
C GLN A 84 -21.83 -1.64 -5.69
N LYS A 85 -22.11 -0.83 -4.66
CA LYS A 85 -22.28 0.63 -4.83
C LYS A 85 -21.02 1.31 -5.37
N MET A 86 -19.85 0.91 -4.87
CA MET A 86 -18.56 1.44 -5.35
C MET A 86 -18.27 1.04 -6.80
N TYR A 87 -18.62 -0.18 -7.18
CA TYR A 87 -18.50 -0.63 -8.57
C TYR A 87 -19.46 0.14 -9.49
N ASP A 88 -20.72 0.28 -9.08
CA ASP A 88 -21.76 0.95 -9.86
C ASP A 88 -21.54 2.47 -10.00
N SER A 89 -20.76 3.09 -9.12
CA SER A 89 -20.39 4.50 -9.25
C SER A 89 -19.25 4.76 -10.23
N LEU A 90 -18.59 3.72 -10.76
CA LEU A 90 -17.58 3.92 -11.80
C LEU A 90 -18.23 4.23 -13.16
N PRO A 91 -17.66 5.17 -13.93
CA PRO A 91 -18.03 5.37 -15.33
C PRO A 91 -17.96 4.06 -16.13
N GLU A 92 -18.93 3.85 -17.01
CA GLU A 92 -19.01 2.65 -17.87
C GLU A 92 -17.72 2.41 -18.66
N SER A 93 -17.05 3.48 -19.11
CA SER A 93 -15.77 3.37 -19.82
C SER A 93 -14.69 2.71 -18.97
N LEU A 94 -14.58 3.05 -17.68
CA LEU A 94 -13.60 2.43 -16.79
C LEU A 94 -13.94 0.97 -16.52
N VAL A 95 -15.23 0.68 -16.30
CA VAL A 95 -15.71 -0.68 -16.06
C VAL A 95 -15.36 -1.61 -17.22
N LYS A 96 -15.50 -1.14 -18.47
CA LYS A 96 -15.19 -1.91 -19.67
C LYS A 96 -13.71 -2.26 -19.80
N ASP A 97 -12.84 -1.42 -19.26
CA ASP A 97 -11.39 -1.58 -19.35
C ASP A 97 -10.80 -2.33 -18.15
N LEU A 98 -11.61 -2.68 -17.15
CA LEU A 98 -11.16 -3.48 -16.01
C LEU A 98 -10.73 -4.90 -16.45
N PRO A 99 -9.58 -5.40 -15.98
CA PRO A 99 -9.18 -6.79 -16.24
C PRO A 99 -10.17 -7.82 -15.69
N VAL A 100 -10.75 -7.52 -14.52
CA VAL A 100 -11.77 -8.31 -13.81
C VAL A 100 -12.66 -7.38 -12.98
N LYS A 101 -13.83 -7.83 -12.54
CA LYS A 101 -14.80 -6.98 -11.82
C LYS A 101 -14.19 -6.32 -10.59
N GLY A 102 -13.49 -7.09 -9.76
CA GLY A 102 -12.83 -6.71 -8.53
C GLY A 102 -11.67 -5.74 -8.69
N ALA A 103 -11.13 -5.56 -9.90
CA ALA A 103 -10.10 -4.57 -10.17
C ALA A 103 -10.60 -3.13 -9.95
N PHE A 104 -11.92 -2.93 -9.82
CA PHE A 104 -12.51 -1.64 -9.44
C PHE A 104 -11.92 -1.07 -8.13
N ILE A 105 -11.43 -1.92 -7.22
CA ILE A 105 -10.82 -1.44 -5.97
C ILE A 105 -9.60 -0.55 -6.19
N LEU A 106 -8.93 -0.66 -7.35
CA LEU A 106 -7.79 0.19 -7.70
C LEU A 106 -8.18 1.66 -7.96
N TYR A 107 -9.48 1.98 -7.92
CA TYR A 107 -9.97 3.36 -7.91
C TYR A 107 -10.29 3.88 -6.50
N TYR A 108 -10.23 3.02 -5.48
CA TYR A 108 -10.66 3.33 -4.11
C TYR A 108 -9.57 3.07 -3.05
N ASP A 109 -8.70 2.07 -3.21
CA ASP A 109 -7.58 1.79 -2.30
C ASP A 109 -6.40 2.75 -2.53
N THR A 110 -6.67 4.06 -2.43
CA THR A 110 -5.70 5.12 -2.73
C THR A 110 -4.49 5.06 -1.81
N ASN A 111 -4.66 4.62 -0.55
CA ASN A 111 -3.57 4.45 0.39
C ASN A 111 -2.55 3.40 -0.07
N THR A 112 -2.98 2.21 -0.48
CA THR A 112 -2.04 1.18 -0.92
C THR A 112 -1.34 1.60 -2.21
N LEU A 113 -2.04 2.31 -3.09
CA LEU A 113 -1.48 2.81 -4.34
C LEU A 113 -0.40 3.87 -4.12
N ARG A 114 -0.65 4.89 -3.28
CA ARG A 114 0.42 5.85 -2.94
C ARG A 114 1.63 5.16 -2.33
N HIS A 115 1.41 4.17 -1.47
CA HIS A 115 2.51 3.47 -0.81
C HIS A 115 3.33 2.64 -1.79
N LEU A 116 2.68 2.00 -2.75
CA LEU A 116 3.32 1.30 -3.87
C LEU A 116 4.15 2.26 -4.72
N ALA A 117 3.62 3.44 -5.04
CA ALA A 117 4.34 4.45 -5.81
C ALA A 117 5.60 4.94 -5.08
N HIS A 118 5.49 5.29 -3.80
CA HIS A 118 6.65 5.66 -2.98
C HIS A 118 7.68 4.54 -2.88
N ALA A 119 7.25 3.29 -2.75
CA ALA A 119 8.15 2.14 -2.73
C ALA A 119 8.95 1.94 -4.03
N ILE A 120 8.59 2.64 -5.11
CA ILE A 120 9.35 2.69 -6.36
C ILE A 120 10.08 4.03 -6.50
N ALA A 121 9.34 5.13 -6.55
CA ALA A 121 9.85 6.45 -6.90
C ALA A 121 10.94 6.93 -5.92
N ASP A 122 10.75 6.70 -4.61
CA ASP A 122 11.67 7.18 -3.58
C ASP A 122 13.01 6.42 -3.56
N PHE A 123 13.10 5.30 -4.28
CA PHE A 123 14.29 4.47 -4.38
C PHE A 123 14.84 4.42 -5.81
N ASP A 124 14.31 5.25 -6.72
CA ASP A 124 14.87 5.47 -8.05
C ASP A 124 15.85 6.65 -8.00
N GLU A 125 17.14 6.33 -7.88
CA GLU A 125 18.21 7.34 -7.81
C GLU A 125 18.26 8.23 -9.07
N ALA A 126 17.90 7.69 -10.23
CA ALA A 126 17.90 8.45 -11.47
C ALA A 126 16.74 9.47 -11.50
N ALA A 127 15.56 9.08 -11.00
CA ALA A 127 14.42 9.99 -10.85
C ALA A 127 14.73 11.09 -9.82
N LEU A 128 15.22 10.73 -8.63
CA LEU A 128 15.57 11.69 -7.57
C LEU A 128 16.65 12.69 -8.02
N SER A 129 17.58 12.27 -8.87
CA SER A 129 18.64 13.14 -9.39
C SER A 129 18.11 14.14 -10.44
N GLN A 130 17.06 13.79 -11.17
CA GLN A 130 16.46 14.63 -12.22
C GLN A 130 15.40 15.58 -11.65
N GLU A 131 14.67 15.15 -10.63
CA GLU A 131 13.60 15.89 -9.99
C GLU A 131 13.88 16.03 -8.48
N PRO A 132 14.73 16.98 -8.06
CA PRO A 132 15.12 17.15 -6.66
C PRO A 132 13.95 17.39 -5.70
N GLU A 133 12.80 17.84 -6.20
CA GLU A 133 11.58 18.01 -5.42
C GLU A 133 10.97 16.68 -4.93
N LEU A 134 11.26 15.56 -5.61
CA LEU A 134 10.86 14.24 -5.14
C LEU A 134 11.54 13.86 -3.83
N LEU A 135 12.73 14.40 -3.56
CA LEU A 135 13.40 14.21 -2.27
C LEU A 135 12.56 14.78 -1.11
N ALA A 136 11.95 15.95 -1.30
CA ALA A 136 11.08 16.54 -0.29
C ALA A 136 9.90 15.61 0.04
N TYR A 137 9.22 15.11 -1.00
CA TYR A 137 8.08 14.23 -0.83
C TYR A 137 8.45 12.87 -0.24
N LYS A 138 9.61 12.31 -0.59
CA LYS A 138 10.18 11.12 0.04
C LYS A 138 10.35 11.31 1.55
N GLU A 139 10.95 12.43 1.96
CA GLU A 139 11.21 12.67 3.38
C GLU A 139 9.92 12.96 4.16
N ILE A 140 9.00 13.75 3.60
CA ILE A 140 7.67 14.00 4.18
C ILE A 140 6.89 12.68 4.34
N TYR A 141 6.88 11.83 3.30
CA TYR A 141 6.23 10.53 3.34
C TYR A 141 6.87 9.59 4.39
N THR A 142 8.20 9.61 4.51
CA THR A 142 8.92 8.87 5.54
C THR A 142 8.51 9.31 6.94
N ALA A 143 8.41 10.62 7.18
CA ALA A 143 7.95 11.17 8.45
C ALA A 143 6.51 10.76 8.76
N HIS A 144 5.64 10.79 7.75
CA HIS A 144 4.26 10.33 7.84
C HIS A 144 4.17 8.85 8.23
N LEU A 145 4.97 7.96 7.62
CA LEU A 145 4.99 6.54 8.00
C LEU A 145 5.52 6.29 9.42
N LYS A 146 6.42 7.15 9.91
CA LYS A 146 6.92 7.13 11.30
C LYS A 146 5.89 7.71 12.29
N GLY A 147 4.77 8.26 11.82
CA GLY A 147 3.77 8.90 12.66
C GLY A 147 4.26 10.20 13.30
N GLN A 148 5.20 10.87 12.65
CA GLN A 148 5.72 12.17 13.10
C GLN A 148 4.74 13.28 12.75
N ASP A 149 4.77 14.37 13.51
CA ASP A 149 4.12 15.61 13.13
C ASP A 149 4.79 16.15 11.85
N LEU A 150 3.96 16.42 10.83
CA LEU A 150 4.46 16.85 9.52
C LEU A 150 4.76 18.35 9.46
N GLN A 151 4.31 19.14 10.44
CA GLN A 151 4.42 20.61 10.39
C GLN A 151 5.86 21.08 10.19
N GLU A 152 6.81 20.49 10.93
CA GLU A 152 8.23 20.85 10.85
C GLU A 152 8.82 20.52 9.48
N ILE A 153 8.62 19.28 9.00
CA ILE A 153 9.21 18.83 7.74
C ILE A 153 8.59 19.50 6.52
N LEU A 154 7.28 19.78 6.56
CA LEU A 154 6.61 20.58 5.54
C LEU A 154 7.19 22.00 5.49
N SER A 155 7.46 22.63 6.64
CA SER A 155 8.09 23.94 6.71
C SER A 155 9.51 23.94 6.15
N ILE A 156 10.32 22.90 6.40
CA ILE A 156 11.69 22.77 5.85
C ILE A 156 11.66 22.84 4.32
N TYR A 157 10.66 22.21 3.70
CA TYR A 157 10.49 22.15 2.25
C TYR A 157 9.63 23.28 1.66
N ASN A 158 9.21 24.25 2.48
CA ASN A 158 8.27 25.31 2.09
C ASN A 158 7.03 24.72 1.38
N ARG A 159 6.40 23.75 2.05
CA ARG A 159 5.18 23.07 1.64
C ARG A 159 4.12 23.18 2.73
N THR A 160 2.87 23.03 2.32
CA THR A 160 1.71 22.90 3.19
C THR A 160 1.17 21.47 3.15
N GLU A 161 0.29 21.12 4.08
CA GLU A 161 -0.45 19.85 4.02
C GLU A 161 -1.30 19.74 2.75
N SER A 162 -1.78 20.88 2.22
CA SER A 162 -2.51 20.91 0.95
C SER A 162 -1.61 20.54 -0.21
N ASP A 163 -0.41 21.10 -0.30
CA ASP A 163 0.55 20.76 -1.36
C ASP A 163 0.92 19.27 -1.30
N TYR A 164 1.14 18.75 -0.09
CA TYR A 164 1.42 17.33 0.13
C TYR A 164 0.24 16.46 -0.34
N THR A 165 -0.97 16.76 0.11
CA THR A 165 -2.17 16.00 -0.25
C THR A 165 -2.47 16.05 -1.75
N GLU A 166 -2.28 17.22 -2.37
CA GLU A 166 -2.43 17.39 -3.81
C GLU A 166 -1.43 16.53 -4.59
N GLN A 167 -0.15 16.54 -4.20
CA GLN A 167 0.88 15.69 -4.82
C GLN A 167 0.55 14.20 -4.67
N GLU A 168 0.16 13.76 -3.47
CA GLU A 168 -0.22 12.36 -3.23
C GLU A 168 -1.35 11.94 -4.19
N SER A 169 -2.37 12.79 -4.36
CA SER A 169 -3.56 12.49 -5.16
C SER A 169 -3.36 12.56 -6.68
N THR A 170 -2.60 13.55 -7.15
CA THR A 170 -2.44 13.85 -8.58
C THR A 170 -1.25 13.12 -9.20
N PHE A 171 -0.23 12.78 -8.41
CA PHE A 171 0.97 12.10 -8.87
C PHE A 171 1.08 10.67 -8.30
N TYR A 172 1.32 10.51 -7.00
CA TYR A 172 1.66 9.20 -6.43
C TYR A 172 0.54 8.17 -6.55
N ILE A 173 -0.72 8.56 -6.32
CA ILE A 173 -1.85 7.64 -6.46
C ILE A 173 -2.04 7.22 -7.92
N GLN A 174 -1.81 8.11 -8.89
CA GLN A 174 -1.93 7.76 -10.30
C GLN A 174 -0.84 6.79 -10.74
N ILE A 175 0.42 7.08 -10.40
CA ILE A 175 1.55 6.17 -10.65
C ILE A 175 1.32 4.82 -9.95
N GLY A 176 0.91 4.84 -8.68
CA GLY A 176 0.62 3.62 -7.93
C GLY A 176 -0.44 2.75 -8.61
N LYS A 177 -1.50 3.37 -9.12
CA LYS A 177 -2.55 2.69 -9.89
C LYS A 177 -2.01 2.08 -11.18
N GLU A 178 -1.21 2.81 -11.94
CA GLU A 178 -0.57 2.29 -13.16
C GLU A 178 0.34 1.10 -12.87
N LEU A 179 1.17 1.19 -11.83
CA LEU A 179 2.03 0.10 -11.37
C LEU A 179 1.21 -1.12 -10.93
N ALA A 180 0.12 -0.91 -10.20
CA ALA A 180 -0.77 -1.98 -9.78
C ALA A 180 -1.41 -2.70 -10.99
N PHE A 181 -1.94 -1.94 -11.96
CA PHE A 181 -2.46 -2.50 -13.21
C PHE A 181 -1.38 -3.27 -13.99
N ALA A 182 -0.13 -2.81 -13.99
CA ALA A 182 0.95 -3.48 -14.69
C ALA A 182 1.46 -4.74 -13.98
N TRP A 183 1.50 -4.77 -12.65
CA TRP A 183 2.29 -5.76 -11.90
C TRP A 183 1.48 -6.76 -11.08
N ILE A 184 0.17 -6.55 -10.91
CA ILE A 184 -0.70 -7.60 -10.37
C ILE A 184 -0.67 -8.81 -11.31
N LYS A 185 -0.58 -10.01 -10.73
CA LYS A 185 -0.59 -11.28 -11.48
C LYS A 185 -2.02 -11.64 -11.90
N TRP A 186 -2.57 -10.89 -12.85
CA TRP A 186 -3.96 -11.02 -13.32
C TRP A 186 -4.32 -12.44 -13.78
N ASP A 187 -3.39 -13.12 -14.42
CA ASP A 187 -3.50 -14.51 -14.89
C ASP A 187 -3.53 -15.56 -13.75
N ARG A 188 -3.19 -15.13 -12.52
CA ARG A 188 -3.11 -15.99 -11.33
C ARG A 188 -4.01 -15.51 -10.19
N LEU A 189 -4.97 -14.62 -10.45
CA LEU A 189 -5.87 -14.04 -9.44
C LEU A 189 -6.67 -15.05 -8.62
N GLY A 190 -6.86 -16.27 -9.11
CA GLY A 190 -7.52 -17.33 -8.33
C GLY A 190 -6.70 -17.84 -7.14
N SER A 191 -5.43 -17.43 -6.99
CA SER A 191 -4.53 -17.89 -5.93
C SER A 191 -4.37 -16.85 -4.83
N LEU A 192 -4.77 -17.18 -3.60
CA LEU A 192 -4.49 -16.38 -2.41
C LEU A 192 -3.10 -16.65 -1.80
N ASP A 193 -2.32 -17.57 -2.36
CA ASP A 193 -0.93 -17.82 -1.97
C ASP A 193 0.00 -16.74 -2.56
N VAL A 194 -0.15 -15.52 -2.06
CA VAL A 194 0.65 -14.36 -2.49
C VAL A 194 2.11 -14.48 -2.10
N GLY A 195 2.44 -15.30 -1.10
CA GLY A 195 3.80 -15.65 -0.73
C GLY A 195 4.57 -16.24 -1.90
N HIS A 196 3.97 -17.19 -2.63
CA HIS A 196 4.57 -17.76 -3.83
C HIS A 196 4.52 -16.85 -5.07
N LEU A 197 3.56 -15.91 -5.13
CA LEU A 197 3.37 -15.06 -6.32
C LEU A 197 4.31 -13.84 -6.36
N TYR A 198 4.69 -13.31 -5.20
CA TYR A 198 5.38 -12.01 -5.10
C TYR A 198 6.72 -12.03 -4.37
N PHE A 199 7.09 -13.13 -3.68
CA PHE A 199 8.35 -13.27 -2.94
C PHE A 199 9.17 -14.46 -3.45
#